data_AF-A0A1Z9BTP1-F1
#
_entry.id   AF-A0A1Z9BTP1-F1
#
_cell.length_a   1.000
_cell.length_b   1.000
_cell.length_c   1.000
_cell.angle_alpha   90.00
_cell.angle_beta   90.00
_cell.angle_gamma   90.00
#
_symmetry.space_group_name_H-M   'P 1'
#
loop_
_entity.id
_entity.type
_entity.pdbx_description
1 polymer ?
#
loop_
_entity_poly.entity_id
_entity_poly.type
_entity_poly.pdbx_seq_one_letter_code
_entity_poly.pdbx_strand_id
1 'polypeptide(L)'
;MRGRFPHPISRAIVNRIRAARQALGWTQNELADKAEVSPRTIHAVEKGRPCRQTTKRQILFALGVPWELRAEYFVRAKPVRRGMINDYDQTPQSASTA
;
A
#
# COMPACT_ATOMS: atom_id res chain seq x y z
N MET A 1 6.27 12.50 29.16
CA MET A 1 5.59 11.21 28.86
C MET A 1 5.04 11.29 27.44
N ARG A 2 5.55 10.50 26.47
CA ARG A 2 5.05 10.57 25.08
C ARG A 2 3.80 9.70 24.96
N GLY A 3 2.64 10.33 24.80
CA GLY A 3 1.37 9.67 24.58
C GLY A 3 1.46 8.74 23.37
N ARG A 4 1.39 7.43 23.62
CA ARG A 4 1.22 6.41 22.59
C ARG A 4 -0.23 6.50 22.11
N PHE A 5 -0.50 7.34 21.12
CA PHE A 5 -1.82 7.40 20.51
C PHE A 5 -2.21 6.00 20.01
N PRO A 6 -3.35 5.45 20.46
CA PRO A 6 -3.85 4.18 19.97
C PRO A 6 -4.09 4.34 18.47
N HIS A 7 -3.29 3.64 17.67
CA HIS A 7 -3.57 3.56 16.23
C HIS A 7 -4.85 2.74 16.11
N PRO A 8 -5.89 3.25 15.42
CA PRO A 8 -7.16 2.56 15.31
C PRO A 8 -6.92 1.13 14.82
N ILE A 9 -7.51 0.20 15.56
CA ILE A 9 -7.40 -1.25 15.44
C ILE A 9 -7.35 -1.61 13.95
N SER A 10 -6.29 -2.31 13.58
CA SER A 10 -5.99 -2.77 12.23
C SER A 10 -7.21 -3.46 11.64
N ARG A 11 -8.04 -2.70 10.90
CA ARG A 11 -9.05 -3.24 9.99
C ARG A 11 -8.31 -4.29 9.18
N ALA A 12 -8.74 -5.54 9.35
CA ALA A 12 -7.99 -6.73 8.95
C ALA A 12 -7.29 -6.47 7.61
N ILE A 13 -5.98 -6.74 7.57
CA ILE A 13 -5.13 -6.57 6.40
C ILE A 13 -5.50 -7.68 5.41
N VAL A 14 -6.72 -7.62 4.87
CA VAL A 14 -7.25 -8.65 3.99
C VAL A 14 -6.79 -8.34 2.60
N ASN A 15 -5.93 -9.22 2.08
CA ASN A 15 -5.55 -9.23 0.69
C ASN A 15 -6.55 -10.11 -0.08
N ARG A 16 -7.30 -9.52 -1.00
CA ARG A 16 -8.32 -10.23 -1.77
C ARG A 16 -7.82 -10.83 -3.07
N ILE A 17 -6.56 -10.56 -3.48
CA ILE A 17 -6.00 -11.07 -4.74
C ILE A 17 -6.08 -12.60 -4.80
N ARG A 18 -5.69 -13.28 -3.72
CA ARG A 18 -5.74 -14.75 -3.65
C ARG A 18 -7.17 -15.29 -3.80
N ALA A 19 -8.11 -14.69 -3.08
CA ALA A 19 -9.52 -15.09 -3.12
C ALA A 19 -10.14 -14.84 -4.51
N ALA A 20 -9.88 -13.69 -5.12
CA ALA A 20 -10.35 -13.35 -6.45
C ALA A 20 -9.80 -14.30 -7.52
N ARG A 21 -8.50 -14.62 -7.45
CA ARG A 21 -7.87 -15.61 -8.32
C ARG A 21 -8.54 -16.99 -8.17
N GLN A 22 -8.74 -17.44 -6.93
CA GLN A 22 -9.34 -18.74 -6.64
C GLN A 22 -10.81 -18.81 -7.10
N ALA A 23 -11.57 -17.71 -7.00
CA ALA A 23 -12.93 -17.62 -7.50
C ALA A 23 -13.02 -17.78 -9.03
N LEU A 24 -11.96 -17.39 -9.76
CA LEU A 24 -11.83 -17.59 -11.20
C LEU A 24 -11.24 -18.96 -11.57
N GLY A 25 -10.86 -19.78 -10.58
CA GLY A 25 -10.24 -21.09 -10.80
C GLY A 25 -8.79 -21.03 -11.30
N TRP A 26 -8.13 -19.88 -11.23
CA TRP A 26 -6.78 -19.69 -11.77
C TRP A 26 -5.68 -20.10 -10.79
N THR A 27 -4.57 -20.59 -11.33
CA THR A 27 -3.28 -20.75 -10.66
C THR A 27 -2.54 -19.41 -10.55
N GLN A 28 -1.49 -19.34 -9.71
CA GLN A 28 -0.67 -18.13 -9.62
C GLN A 28 0.00 -17.78 -10.95
N ASN A 29 0.38 -18.78 -11.75
CA ASN A 29 1.00 -18.59 -13.05
C ASN A 29 0.01 -18.03 -14.06
N GLU A 30 -1.21 -18.58 -14.13
CA GLU A 30 -2.24 -18.06 -15.05
C GLU A 30 -2.62 -16.60 -14.76
N LEU A 31 -2.71 -16.21 -13.48
CA LEU A 31 -2.89 -14.80 -13.14
C LEU A 31 -1.67 -13.96 -13.55
N ALA A 32 -0.47 -14.48 -13.38
CA ALA A 32 0.77 -13.78 -13.74
C ALA A 32 0.83 -13.54 -15.26
N ASP A 33 0.50 -14.54 -16.06
CA ASP A 33 0.48 -14.48 -17.52
C ASP A 33 -0.59 -13.48 -17.99
N LYS A 34 -1.80 -13.54 -17.44
CA LYS A 34 -2.90 -12.60 -17.77
C LYS A 34 -2.60 -11.16 -17.35
N ALA A 35 -1.82 -10.97 -16.29
CA ALA A 35 -1.43 -9.65 -15.80
C ALA A 35 -0.07 -9.19 -16.33
N GLU A 36 0.58 -9.93 -17.23
CA GLU A 36 1.91 -9.57 -17.78
C GLU A 36 2.96 -9.27 -16.70
N VAL A 37 2.97 -10.06 -15.63
CA VAL A 37 3.91 -9.94 -14.50
C VAL A 37 4.54 -11.29 -14.19
N SER A 38 5.64 -11.29 -13.43
CA SER A 38 6.26 -12.57 -13.05
C SER A 38 5.41 -13.33 -12.01
N PRO A 39 5.38 -14.67 -12.03
CA PRO A 39 4.73 -15.48 -10.99
C PRO A 39 5.24 -15.16 -9.57
N ARG A 40 6.54 -14.82 -9.45
CA ARG A 40 7.14 -14.33 -8.20
C ARG A 40 6.46 -13.07 -7.68
N THR A 41 6.05 -12.17 -8.57
CA THR A 41 5.32 -10.94 -8.22
C THR A 41 3.95 -11.27 -7.66
N ILE A 42 3.19 -12.16 -8.31
CA ILE A 42 1.88 -12.61 -7.81
C ILE A 42 2.03 -13.25 -6.42
N HIS A 43 3.00 -14.14 -6.23
CA HIS A 43 3.26 -14.75 -4.92
C HIS A 43 3.58 -13.73 -3.83
N ALA A 44 4.43 -12.74 -4.13
CA ALA A 44 4.76 -11.67 -3.19
C ALA A 44 3.54 -10.81 -2.86
N VAL A 45 2.76 -10.47 -3.89
CA VAL A 45 1.51 -9.69 -3.76
C VAL A 45 0.51 -10.45 -2.89
N GLU A 46 0.27 -11.74 -3.12
CA GLU A 46 -0.63 -12.57 -2.29
C GLU A 46 -0.20 -12.63 -0.82
N LYS A 47 1.12 -12.60 -0.56
CA LYS A 47 1.69 -12.48 0.80
C LYS A 47 1.61 -11.07 1.41
N GLY A 48 0.99 -10.11 0.71
CA GLY A 48 0.81 -8.74 1.18
C GLY A 48 2.04 -7.85 1.03
N ARG A 49 3.02 -8.24 0.20
CA ARG A 49 4.17 -7.39 -0.09
C ARG A 49 3.74 -6.20 -0.96
N PRO A 50 4.30 -5.00 -0.73
CA PRO A 50 4.02 -3.85 -1.57
C PRO A 50 4.53 -4.08 -3.00
N CYS A 51 3.79 -3.60 -3.98
CA CYS A 51 4.14 -3.63 -5.40
C CYS A 51 3.91 -2.25 -6.05
N ARG A 52 4.47 -2.07 -7.24
CA ARG A 52 4.35 -0.83 -8.03
C ARG A 52 2.90 -0.59 -8.44
N GLN A 53 2.54 0.68 -8.67
CA GLN A 53 1.19 1.04 -9.09
C GLN A 53 0.82 0.38 -10.42
N THR A 54 1.75 0.31 -11.37
CA THR A 54 1.60 -0.38 -12.66
C THR A 54 1.18 -1.83 -12.47
N THR A 55 1.90 -2.57 -11.62
CA THR A 55 1.58 -3.97 -11.27
C THR A 55 0.19 -4.11 -10.68
N LYS A 56 -0.23 -3.18 -9.80
CA LYS A 56 -1.59 -3.19 -9.25
C LYS A 56 -2.65 -3.04 -10.33
N ARG A 57 -2.44 -2.14 -11.29
CA ARG A 57 -3.37 -1.91 -12.42
C ARG A 57 -3.48 -3.16 -13.28
N GLN A 58 -2.34 -3.74 -13.66
CA GLN A 58 -2.31 -4.97 -14.46
C GLN A 58 -3.04 -6.14 -13.78
N ILE A 59 -2.77 -6.36 -12.49
CA ILE A 59 -3.43 -7.43 -11.73
C ILE A 59 -4.94 -7.20 -11.62
N LEU A 60 -5.39 -5.97 -11.31
CA LEU A 60 -6.82 -5.68 -11.22
C LEU A 60 -7.52 -5.82 -12.56
N PHE A 61 -6.88 -5.34 -13.64
CA PHE A 61 -7.39 -5.50 -14.99
C PHE A 61 -7.56 -6.97 -15.36
N ALA A 62 -6.55 -7.81 -15.10
CA ALA A 62 -6.63 -9.26 -15.33
C ALA A 62 -7.74 -9.94 -14.52
N LEU A 63 -8.03 -9.46 -13.30
CA LEU A 63 -9.11 -9.96 -12.46
C LEU A 63 -10.49 -9.39 -12.81
N GLY A 64 -10.60 -8.49 -13.79
CA GLY A 64 -11.86 -7.81 -14.13
C GLY A 64 -12.34 -6.85 -13.04
N VAL A 65 -11.42 -6.32 -12.22
CA VAL A 65 -11.73 -5.46 -11.08
C VAL A 65 -11.41 -3.99 -11.42
N PRO A 66 -12.34 -3.06 -11.15
CA PRO A 66 -12.09 -1.64 -11.36
C PRO A 66 -11.01 -1.08 -10.42
N TRP A 67 -10.26 -0.08 -10.89
CA TRP A 67 -9.11 0.51 -10.19
C TRP A 67 -9.48 1.17 -8.84
N GLU A 68 -10.73 1.60 -8.72
CA GLU A 68 -11.34 2.23 -7.56
C GLU A 68 -11.28 1.30 -6.35
N LEU A 69 -11.41 -0.03 -6.58
CA LEU A 69 -11.39 -1.05 -5.54
C LEU A 69 -9.99 -1.48 -5.09
N ARG A 70 -8.91 -0.87 -5.62
CA ARG A 70 -7.53 -1.22 -5.26
C ARG A 70 -7.25 -1.21 -3.76
N ALA A 71 -7.91 -0.32 -3.00
CA ALA A 71 -7.70 -0.21 -1.55
C ALA A 71 -8.28 -1.40 -0.77
N GLU A 72 -9.25 -2.09 -1.36
CA GLU A 72 -9.89 -3.28 -0.82
C GLU A 72 -9.17 -4.57 -1.23
N TYR A 73 -8.54 -4.57 -2.40
CA TYR A 73 -7.83 -5.74 -2.92
C TYR A 73 -6.38 -5.83 -2.45
N PHE A 74 -5.68 -4.70 -2.31
CA PHE A 74 -4.29 -4.67 -1.87
C PHE A 74 -4.16 -4.23 -0.42
N VAL A 75 -3.16 -4.79 0.28
CA VAL A 75 -2.76 -4.34 1.61
C VAL A 75 -2.40 -2.85 1.58
N ARG A 76 -2.98 -2.06 2.51
CA ARG A 76 -2.58 -0.67 2.73
C ARG A 76 -1.08 -0.65 3.04
N ALA A 77 -0.32 0.09 2.23
CA ALA A 77 1.08 0.34 2.53
C ALA A 77 1.16 0.98 3.93
N LYS A 78 2.04 0.46 4.79
CA LYS A 78 2.31 1.11 6.08
C LYS A 78 2.76 2.54 5.77
N PRO A 79 2.18 3.57 6.41
CA PRO A 79 2.68 4.92 6.23
C PRO A 79 4.14 4.92 6.66
N VAL A 80 5.03 5.28 5.75
CA VAL A 80 6.39 5.67 6.13
C VAL A 80 6.18 6.87 7.03
N ARG A 81 6.52 6.76 8.32
CA ARG A 81 6.49 7.91 9.24
C ARG A 81 7.42 8.95 8.62
N ARG A 82 6.86 9.94 7.94
CA ARG A 82 7.61 11.07 7.41
C ARG A 82 8.22 11.76 8.63
N GLY A 83 9.54 11.75 8.70
CA GLY A 83 10.28 12.42 9.76
C GLY A 83 9.78 13.86 9.88
N MET A 84 9.67 14.31 11.12
CA MET A 84 9.34 15.67 11.51
C MET A 84 10.18 16.65 10.68
N ILE A 85 9.53 17.50 9.88
CA ILE A 85 10.16 18.74 9.45
C ILE A 85 10.26 19.58 10.73
N ASN A 86 11.47 19.88 11.16
CA ASN A 86 11.70 20.84 12.23
C ASN A 86 11.77 22.21 11.56
N ASP A 87 10.67 22.95 11.57
CA ASP A 87 10.61 24.38 11.24
C ASP A 87 11.25 25.19 12.39
N TYR A 88 12.56 25.06 12.57
CA TYR A 88 13.34 25.95 13.45
C TYR A 88 14.32 26.77 12.61
N ASP A 89 13.78 27.71 11.83
CA ASP A 89 14.41 29.03 11.71
C ASP A 89 13.36 30.07 11.27
N GLN A 90 12.42 30.35 12.16
CA GLN A 90 11.77 31.66 12.20
C GLN A 90 12.13 32.28 13.54
N THR A 91 13.28 32.93 13.58
CA THR A 91 13.60 33.87 14.66
C THR A 91 13.30 35.28 14.17
N PRO A 92 12.17 35.90 14.54
CA PRO A 92 12.09 37.35 14.54
C PRO A 92 12.22 37.90 15.97
N GLN A 93 13.09 38.91 16.06
CA GLN A 93 13.10 40.03 17.01
C GLN A 93 13.70 39.83 18.41
N SER A 94 14.83 40.49 18.65
CA SER A 94 14.78 41.82 19.26
C SER A 94 16.07 42.60 19.05
N ALA A 95 15.93 43.76 18.41
CA ALA A 95 16.83 44.89 18.59
C ALA A 95 16.52 45.54 19.95
N SER A 96 17.56 45.86 20.73
CA SER A 96 17.59 46.93 21.74
C SER A 96 19.04 46.99 22.25
N THR A 97 19.87 47.89 21.75
CA THR A 97 20.08 49.24 22.30
C THR A 97 20.52 49.23 23.76
N ALA A 98 21.83 49.34 23.98
CA ALA A 98 22.51 50.34 24.82
C ALA A 98 24.03 50.19 24.65
#